data_AF-A0A2K4DHC7-F1
#
_entry.id   AF-A0A2K4DHC7-F1
#
_cell.length_a   1.000
_cell.length_b   1.000
_cell.length_c   1.000
_cell.angle_alpha   90.00
_cell.angle_beta   90.00
_cell.angle_gamma   90.00
#
_symmetry.space_group_name_H-M   'P 1'
#
loop_
_entity.id
_entity.type
_entity.pdbx_description
1 polymer ?
#
loop_
_entity_poly.entity_id
_entity_poly.type
_entity_poly.pdbx_seq_one_letter_code
_entity_poly.pdbx_strand_id
1 'polypeptide(L)'
;MNWLLFLKYIDDKYHIVQAGSDIVPTEDFDKVLPTTERIARQSDKVYFDGEKLKLKDGETLLSVEELNELKESPLEEELKQTQPVIFDID
;
A
#
# COMPACT_ATOMS: atom_id res chain seq x y z
N MET A 1 -6.08 -14.08 -0.80
CA MET A 1 -5.66 -12.94 -1.64
C MET A 1 -4.15 -12.96 -1.78
N ASN A 2 -3.64 -12.68 -2.97
CA ASN A 2 -2.20 -12.51 -3.19
C ASN A 2 -1.84 -11.06 -2.90
N TRP A 3 -0.89 -10.86 -2.00
CA TRP A 3 -0.35 -9.54 -1.68
C TRP A 3 1.02 -9.40 -2.34
N LEU A 4 1.23 -8.29 -3.03
CA LEU A 4 2.39 -8.07 -3.87
C LEU A 4 3.05 -6.74 -3.52
N LEU A 5 4.37 -6.72 -3.65
CA LEU A 5 5.19 -5.50 -3.72
C LEU A 5 5.75 -5.40 -5.13
N PHE A 6 5.60 -4.23 -5.74
CA PHE A 6 6.16 -3.90 -7.05
C PHE A 6 7.33 -2.95 -6.83
N LEU A 7 8.49 -3.33 -7.36
CA LEU A 7 9.75 -2.64 -7.13
C LEU A 7 10.37 -2.19 -8.44
N LYS A 8 10.94 -0.98 -8.40
CA LYS A 8 11.83 -0.47 -9.44
C LYS A 8 13.27 -0.41 -8.94
N TYR A 9 14.22 -0.67 -9.82
CA TYR A 9 15.64 -0.56 -9.54
C TYR A 9 16.14 0.81 -10.01
N ILE A 10 16.43 1.70 -9.07
CA ILE A 10 16.81 3.09 -9.30
C ILE A 10 17.99 3.41 -8.38
N ASP A 11 19.01 4.08 -8.91
CA ASP A 11 20.20 4.51 -8.13
C ASP A 11 20.83 3.36 -7.30
N ASP A 12 21.04 2.22 -7.96
CA ASP A 12 21.61 0.98 -7.41
C ASP A 12 20.78 0.31 -6.29
N LYS A 13 19.50 0.70 -6.11
CA LYS A 13 18.63 0.19 -5.05
C LYS A 13 17.24 -0.18 -5.56
N TYR A 14 16.62 -1.16 -4.91
CA TYR A 14 15.22 -1.47 -5.12
C TYR A 14 14.31 -0.55 -4.30
N HIS A 15 13.40 0.13 -4.99
CA HIS A 15 12.37 0.98 -4.41
C HIS A 15 11.02 0.32 -4.55
N ILE A 16 10.30 0.13 -3.44
CA ILE A 16 8.90 -0.30 -3.48
C ILE A 16 8.07 0.89 -3.94
N VAL A 17 7.50 0.79 -5.13
CA VAL A 17 6.72 1.87 -5.77
C VAL A 17 5.23 1.62 -5.67
N GLN A 18 4.81 0.36 -5.51
CA GLN A 18 3.42 -0.01 -5.32
C GLN A 18 3.31 -1.27 -4.46
N ALA A 19 2.26 -1.35 -3.64
CA ALA A 19 2.02 -2.49 -2.76
C ALA A 19 0.52 -2.70 -2.49
N GLY A 20 0.06 -3.95 -2.44
CA GLY A 20 -1.36 -4.26 -2.20
C GLY A 20 -1.79 -5.61 -2.75
N SER A 21 -3.09 -5.89 -2.67
CA SER A 21 -3.74 -7.04 -3.30
C SER A 21 -4.52 -6.59 -4.54
N ASP A 22 -4.68 -7.51 -5.49
CA ASP A 22 -5.52 -7.30 -6.69
C ASP A 22 -5.15 -6.04 -7.50
N ILE A 23 -3.86 -5.69 -7.45
CA ILE A 23 -3.29 -4.59 -8.22
C ILE A 23 -3.17 -5.00 -9.68
N VAL A 24 -3.63 -4.12 -10.58
CA VAL A 24 -3.35 -4.19 -12.01
C VAL A 24 -2.14 -3.29 -12.31
N PRO A 25 -1.00 -3.85 -12.75
CA PRO A 25 0.16 -3.08 -13.16
C PRO A 25 -0.19 -2.12 -14.31
N THR A 26 0.10 -0.83 -14.14
CA THR A 26 -0.06 0.19 -15.19
C THR A 26 1.26 0.58 -15.85
N GLU A 27 2.37 0.06 -15.35
CA GLU A 27 3.73 0.38 -15.77
C GLU A 27 4.64 -0.85 -15.58
N ASP A 28 5.85 -0.77 -16.16
CA ASP A 28 6.86 -1.81 -16.02
C ASP A 28 7.55 -1.75 -14.66
N PHE A 29 7.81 -2.92 -14.09
CA PHE A 29 8.51 -3.09 -12.81
C PHE A 29 9.67 -4.07 -12.95
N ASP A 30 10.79 -3.77 -12.32
CA ASP A 30 12.00 -4.62 -12.36
C ASP A 30 11.84 -5.89 -11.52
N LYS A 31 11.00 -5.83 -10.48
CA LYS A 31 10.74 -6.97 -9.60
C LYS A 31 9.35 -6.91 -8.98
N VAL A 32 8.73 -8.08 -8.85
CA VAL A 32 7.50 -8.28 -8.08
C VAL A 32 7.79 -9.31 -6.99
N LEU A 33 7.45 -8.99 -5.75
CA LEU A 33 7.66 -9.86 -4.59
C LEU A 33 6.31 -10.23 -3.95
N PRO A 34 6.01 -11.53 -3.78
CA PRO A 34 4.89 -11.96 -2.96
C PRO A 34 5.16 -11.63 -1.49
N THR A 35 4.12 -11.21 -0.78
CA THR A 35 4.21 -10.81 0.63
C THR A 35 2.91 -11.11 1.39
N THR A 36 2.79 -10.57 2.61
CA THR A 36 1.61 -10.64 3.46
C THR A 36 0.84 -9.31 3.45
N GLU A 37 -0.44 -9.34 3.78
CA GLU A 37 -1.26 -8.14 4.00
C GLU A 37 -0.57 -7.14 4.93
N ARG A 38 -0.05 -7.65 6.06
CA ARG A 38 0.62 -6.87 7.10
C ARG A 38 1.75 -6.00 6.54
N ILE A 39 2.52 -6.56 5.61
CA ILE A 39 3.65 -5.88 4.98
C ILE A 39 3.18 -4.97 3.84
N ALA A 40 2.29 -5.45 2.97
CA ALA A 40 1.83 -4.66 1.83
C ALA A 40 1.17 -3.34 2.27
N ARG A 41 0.38 -3.36 3.36
CA ARG A 41 -0.27 -2.18 3.94
C ARG A 41 0.68 -1.23 4.70
N GLN A 42 1.92 -1.66 4.94
CA GLN A 42 2.95 -0.90 5.65
C GLN A 42 4.27 -0.94 4.85
N SER A 43 4.15 -0.88 3.52
CA SER A 43 5.28 -1.06 2.60
C SER A 43 6.33 0.03 2.72
N ASP A 44 5.95 1.19 3.24
CA ASP A 44 6.81 2.32 3.58
C ASP A 44 7.78 2.03 4.73
N LYS A 45 7.47 1.07 5.61
CA LYS A 45 8.32 0.69 6.76
C LYS A 45 9.38 -0.34 6.44
N VAL A 46 9.33 -0.93 5.25
CA VAL A 46 10.21 -2.01 4.83
C VAL A 46 11.03 -1.60 3.61
N TYR A 47 12.10 -2.34 3.35
CA TYR A 47 12.90 -2.22 2.15
C TYR A 47 13.39 -3.59 1.71
N PHE A 48 13.74 -3.73 0.44
CA PHE A 48 14.34 -4.94 -0.10
C PHE A 48 15.83 -4.71 -0.32
N ASP A 49 16.68 -5.51 0.31
CA ASP A 49 18.13 -5.34 0.25
C ASP A 49 18.81 -6.02 -0.95
N GLY A 50 18.01 -6.61 -1.85
CA GLY A 50 18.47 -7.42 -2.98
C GLY A 50 18.26 -8.92 -2.78
N GLU A 51 18.13 -9.38 -1.53
CA GLU A 51 17.89 -10.78 -1.18
C GLU A 51 16.62 -10.98 -0.35
N LYS A 52 16.41 -10.13 0.66
CA LYS A 52 15.35 -10.26 1.65
C LYS A 52 14.66 -8.94 1.93
N LEU A 53 13.40 -9.05 2.34
CA LEU A 53 12.67 -7.92 2.88
C LEU A 53 13.12 -7.66 4.31
N LYS A 54 13.48 -6.41 4.60
CA LYS A 54 13.92 -5.96 5.92
C LYS A 54 13.07 -4.81 6.40
N LEU A 55 12.90 -4.73 7.72
CA LEU A 55 12.29 -3.60 8.38
C LEU A 55 13.31 -2.48 8.48
N LYS A 56 12.88 -1.23 8.28
CA LYS A 56 13.73 -0.06 8.52
C LYS A 56 14.03 0.05 10.01
N ASP A 57 15.20 0.57 10.35
CA ASP A 57 15.61 0.73 11.75
C ASP A 57 14.64 1.63 12.52
N GLY A 58 14.22 1.17 13.69
CA GLY A 58 13.28 1.88 14.57
C GLY A 58 11.80 1.72 14.22
N GLU A 59 11.47 1.08 13.11
CA GLU A 59 10.08 0.80 12.74
C GLU A 59 9.54 -0.46 13.43
N THR A 60 8.21 -0.51 13.57
CA THR A 60 7.48 -1.73 13.96
C THR A 60 6.29 -1.94 13.04
N LEU A 61 5.99 -3.21 12.76
CA LEU A 61 4.82 -3.59 11.97
C LEU A 61 3.65 -3.83 12.91
N LEU A 62 2.59 -3.04 12.70
CA LEU A 62 1.29 -3.30 13.30
C LEU A 62 0.73 -4.62 12.79
N SER A 63 -0.07 -5.28 13.62
CA SER A 63 -0.92 -6.40 13.22
C SER A 63 -2.01 -5.96 12.23
N VAL A 64 -2.63 -6.93 11.56
CA VAL A 64 -3.73 -6.65 10.62
C VAL A 64 -4.95 -6.08 11.37
N GLU A 65 -5.18 -6.52 12.61
CA GLU A 65 -6.27 -6.04 13.47
C GLU A 65 -6.08 -4.55 13.81
N GLU A 66 -4.91 -4.15 14.30
CA GLU A 66 -4.56 -2.75 14.56
C GLU A 66 -4.66 -1.88 13.30
N LEU A 67 -4.25 -2.41 12.14
CA LEU A 67 -4.38 -1.71 10.87
C LEU A 67 -5.85 -1.52 10.44
N ASN A 68 -6.75 -2.43 10.81
CA ASN A 68 -8.18 -2.30 10.52
C ASN A 68 -8.81 -1.22 11.40
N GLU A 69 -8.49 -1.19 12.69
CA GLU A 69 -8.97 -0.15 13.62
C GLU A 69 -8.52 1.26 13.17
N LEU A 70 -7.29 1.41 12.69
CA LEU A 70 -6.80 2.69 12.14
C LEU A 70 -7.57 3.12 10.87
N LYS A 71 -8.03 2.15 10.07
CA LYS A 71 -8.80 2.44 8.85
C LYS A 71 -10.22 2.90 9.14
N GLU A 72 -10.79 2.43 10.24
CA GLU A 72 -12.15 2.80 10.66
C GLU A 72 -12.20 4.23 11.26
N SER A 73 -11.05 4.82 11.60
CA SER A 73 -10.97 6.07 12.36
C SER A 73 -11.02 7.42 11.60
N PRO A 74 -11.05 7.53 10.25
CA PRO A 74 -11.27 8.85 9.60
C PRO A 74 -12.65 9.08 8.97
N LEU A 75 -13.57 8.10 8.93
CA LEU A 75 -14.81 8.20 8.12
C LEU A 75 -16.12 8.34 8.91
N GLU A 76 -16.09 8.41 10.24
CA GLU A 76 -17.30 8.69 11.01
C GLU A 76 -17.69 10.19 11.05
N GLU A 77 -16.83 11.10 10.56
CA GLU A 77 -17.13 12.54 10.59
C GLU A 77 -17.62 13.18 9.27
N GLU A 78 -17.46 12.55 8.10
CA GLU A 78 -17.82 13.21 6.81
C GLU A 78 -18.96 12.57 5.99
N LEU A 79 -19.65 11.53 6.48
CA LEU A 79 -20.83 10.98 5.78
C LEU A 79 -22.18 11.53 6.25
N LYS A 80 -22.23 12.80 6.71
CA LYS A 80 -23.46 13.57 6.70
C LYS A 80 -23.71 14.15 5.30
N GLN A 81 -24.26 13.29 4.44
CA GLN A 81 -25.17 13.64 3.35
C GLN A 81 -24.88 14.95 2.57
N THR A 82 -23.95 14.91 1.62
CA THR A 82 -24.07 15.79 0.45
C THR A 82 -24.73 14.99 -0.67
N GLN A 83 -26.02 15.26 -0.88
CA GLN A 83 -26.74 14.80 -2.07
C GLN A 83 -25.95 15.22 -3.34
N PRO A 84 -25.85 14.36 -4.36
CA PRO A 84 -25.12 14.72 -5.57
C PRO A 84 -25.85 15.86 -6.29
N VAL A 85 -25.12 16.94 -6.59
CA VAL A 85 -25.61 18.03 -7.44
C VAL A 85 -25.56 17.55 -8.89
N ILE A 86 -26.74 17.41 -9.51
CA ILE A 86 -26.88 17.09 -10.94
C ILE A 86 -26.85 18.40 -11.71
N PHE A 87 -26.01 18.47 -12.75
CA PHE A 87 -26.01 19.57 -13.72
C PHE A 87 -26.61 19.06 -15.03
N ASP A 88 -27.65 19.72 -15.53
CA ASP A 88 -28.12 19.54 -16.90
C ASP A 88 -27.16 20.26 -17.84
N ILE A 89 -26.73 19.55 -18.88
CA ILE A 89 -25.86 20.08 -19.94
C ILE A 89 -26.75 20.23 -21.17
N ASP A 90 -26.98 21.47 -21.61
CA ASP A 90 -27.65 21.82 -22.88
C ASP A 90 -26.78 21.47 -24.11
#